data_AF-A0A3D5WCZ9-F1
#
_entry.id   AF-A0A3D5WCZ9-F1
#
_cell.length_a   1.000
_cell.length_b   1.000
_cell.length_c   1.000
_cell.angle_alpha   90.00
_cell.angle_beta   90.00
_cell.angle_gamma   90.00
#
_symmetry.space_group_name_H-M   'P 1'
#
loop_
_entity.id
_entity.type
_entity.pdbx_description
1 polymer ?
#
loop_
_entity_poly.entity_id
_entity_poly.type
_entity_poly.pdbx_seq_one_letter_code
_entity_poly.pdbx_strand_id
1 'polypeptide(L)'
;MLKSYLKNVYEIASRGDATEVSYYSTLENLFKVYSETINKTDVYITSLPKKTEAGNPDFRIWDGKQHIVGYIEAKSPEVDNLDSIEDSEQLERYRRTFPNLILTNFFEFRLYRNGTLIDKVLIGRPFIVHKLKTVPPVEKKADFLKLLERFFSFSLPRVYDAETLAIELAKRTRFLKDEIVTQKLKEEESIGKGFISGFYEAFRKYLISGLSKEEFANLYSQTVTYGLFAARTRSENGFNRKLAYDNIPHTIGLLRDVFKFISLGDLPQQMEWVIDDISEVLAVTDVKNILHQYFHEGKGKDPIVHFYETFLAEYDPQTREKRGVYYTPE
;
A
#
# COMPACT_ATOMS: atom_id res chain seq x y z
N MET A 1 -10.16 -21.00 -18.08
CA MET A 1 -9.82 -19.66 -17.55
C MET A 1 -10.25 -18.53 -18.51
N LEU A 2 -9.41 -18.00 -19.42
CA LEU A 2 -9.72 -16.78 -20.19
C LEU A 2 -11.03 -16.78 -21.00
N LYS A 3 -11.38 -17.90 -21.66
CA LYS A 3 -12.69 -18.00 -22.37
C LYS A 3 -13.87 -17.76 -21.44
N SER A 4 -13.83 -18.34 -20.24
CA SER A 4 -14.87 -18.15 -19.22
C SER A 4 -14.85 -16.73 -18.66
N TYR A 5 -13.66 -16.16 -18.46
CA TYR A 5 -13.51 -14.79 -17.98
C TYR A 5 -14.15 -13.78 -18.95
N LEU A 6 -13.80 -13.83 -20.23
CA LEU A 6 -14.36 -12.94 -21.25
C LEU A 6 -15.87 -13.14 -21.44
N LYS A 7 -16.36 -14.39 -21.28
CA LYS A 7 -17.80 -14.67 -21.27
C LYS A 7 -18.49 -13.98 -20.10
N ASN A 8 -17.94 -14.05 -18.89
CA ASN A 8 -18.50 -13.39 -17.71
C ASN A 8 -18.49 -11.86 -17.85
N VAL A 9 -17.39 -11.28 -18.36
CA VAL A 9 -17.32 -9.84 -18.67
C VAL A 9 -18.44 -9.44 -19.63
N TYR A 10 -18.65 -10.21 -20.71
CA TYR A 10 -19.75 -9.97 -21.63
C TYR A 10 -21.13 -10.11 -20.97
N GLU A 11 -21.36 -11.15 -20.18
CA GLU A 11 -22.63 -11.37 -19.48
C GLU A 11 -22.97 -10.22 -18.53
N ILE A 12 -21.98 -9.67 -17.82
CA ILE A 12 -22.17 -8.48 -16.97
C ILE A 12 -22.50 -7.25 -17.82
N ALA A 13 -21.72 -6.98 -18.87
CA ALA A 13 -21.94 -5.83 -19.76
C ALA A 13 -23.32 -5.87 -20.45
N SER A 14 -23.81 -7.06 -20.77
CA SER A 14 -25.09 -7.26 -21.46
C SER A 14 -26.33 -6.86 -20.63
N ARG A 15 -26.18 -6.74 -19.30
CA ARG A 15 -27.29 -6.34 -18.40
C ARG A 15 -27.64 -4.85 -18.51
N GLY A 16 -26.67 -4.01 -18.91
CA GLY A 16 -26.87 -2.59 -19.17
C GLY A 16 -26.91 -1.68 -17.92
N ASP A 17 -26.81 -2.24 -16.71
CA ASP A 17 -26.77 -1.53 -15.43
C ASP A 17 -25.43 -1.71 -14.69
N ALA A 18 -24.44 -2.31 -15.36
CA ALA A 18 -23.16 -2.66 -14.77
C ALA A 18 -22.31 -1.41 -14.46
N THR A 19 -21.77 -1.38 -13.24
CA THR A 19 -20.72 -0.44 -12.86
C THR A 19 -19.37 -1.15 -12.87
N GLU A 20 -18.28 -0.41 -12.67
CA GLU A 20 -16.93 -0.99 -12.56
C GLU A 20 -16.85 -2.10 -11.49
N VAL A 21 -17.48 -1.88 -10.33
CA VAL A 21 -17.54 -2.84 -9.20
C VAL A 21 -18.27 -4.13 -9.60
N SER A 22 -19.23 -4.07 -10.53
CA SER A 22 -19.94 -5.24 -11.02
C SER A 22 -19.02 -6.29 -11.64
N TYR A 23 -17.84 -5.90 -12.11
CA TYR A 23 -16.85 -6.79 -12.73
C TYR A 23 -15.80 -7.33 -11.74
N TYR A 24 -15.77 -6.87 -10.49
CA TYR A 24 -14.69 -7.19 -9.54
C TYR A 24 -14.62 -8.69 -9.26
N SER A 25 -15.77 -9.34 -9.01
CA SER A 25 -15.84 -10.79 -8.79
C SER A 25 -15.30 -11.61 -9.97
N THR A 26 -15.45 -11.09 -11.20
CA THR A 26 -14.92 -11.74 -12.40
C THR A 26 -13.40 -11.64 -12.48
N LEU A 27 -12.83 -10.50 -12.07
CA LEU A 27 -11.39 -10.30 -11.98
C LEU A 27 -10.77 -11.10 -10.82
N GLU A 28 -11.39 -11.09 -9.64
CA GLU A 28 -10.97 -11.91 -8.49
C GLU A 28 -10.89 -13.38 -8.87
N ASN A 29 -11.93 -13.91 -9.52
CA ASN A 29 -11.96 -15.29 -9.95
C ASN A 29 -10.88 -15.61 -10.99
N LEU A 30 -10.52 -14.66 -11.88
CA LEU A 30 -9.43 -14.84 -12.84
C LEU A 30 -8.09 -15.06 -12.12
N PHE A 31 -7.76 -14.20 -11.17
CA PHE A 31 -6.51 -14.28 -10.41
C PHE A 31 -6.50 -15.48 -9.46
N LYS A 32 -7.64 -15.83 -8.85
CA LYS A 32 -7.78 -17.02 -8.00
C LYS A 32 -7.56 -18.31 -8.78
N VAL A 33 -8.23 -18.46 -9.92
CA VAL A 33 -8.05 -19.65 -10.77
C VAL A 33 -6.60 -19.75 -11.25
N TYR A 34 -5.94 -18.63 -11.57
CA TYR A 34 -4.53 -18.66 -11.92
C TYR A 34 -3.64 -19.07 -10.74
N SER A 35 -3.86 -18.53 -9.53
CA SER A 35 -3.05 -18.89 -8.36
C SER A 35 -3.16 -20.39 -8.01
N GLU A 36 -4.36 -20.97 -8.16
CA GLU A 36 -4.59 -22.41 -8.04
C GLU A 36 -3.78 -23.20 -9.10
N THR A 37 -3.67 -22.71 -10.34
CA THR A 37 -2.91 -23.41 -11.40
C THR A 37 -1.40 -23.46 -11.16
N ILE A 38 -0.85 -22.53 -10.37
CA ILE A 38 0.57 -22.49 -9.99
C ILE A 38 0.82 -23.03 -8.58
N ASN A 39 -0.16 -23.76 -8.00
CA ASN A 39 -0.11 -24.32 -6.65
C ASN A 39 0.16 -23.28 -5.54
N LYS A 40 -0.24 -22.02 -5.74
CA LYS A 40 -0.24 -20.99 -4.71
C LYS A 40 -1.65 -20.91 -4.09
N THR A 41 -1.93 -21.82 -3.16
CA THR A 41 -3.23 -21.91 -2.48
C THR A 41 -3.39 -20.88 -1.36
N ASP A 42 -2.29 -20.40 -0.80
CA ASP A 42 -2.28 -19.38 0.25
C ASP A 42 -2.29 -17.97 -0.36
N VAL A 43 -3.17 -17.72 -1.34
CA VAL A 43 -3.35 -16.39 -1.95
C VAL A 43 -4.74 -15.87 -1.64
N TYR A 44 -4.75 -14.71 -1.01
CA TYR A 44 -5.95 -13.95 -0.69
C TYR A 44 -6.03 -12.78 -1.67
N ILE A 45 -7.21 -12.61 -2.25
CA ILE A 45 -7.54 -11.46 -3.10
C ILE A 45 -8.60 -10.69 -2.34
N THR A 46 -8.29 -9.45 -1.99
CA THR A 46 -9.20 -8.59 -1.25
C THR A 46 -9.50 -7.37 -2.11
N SER A 47 -10.78 -7.12 -2.37
CA SER A 47 -11.24 -5.92 -3.08
C SER A 47 -11.73 -4.86 -2.11
N LEU A 48 -11.61 -3.59 -2.53
CA LEU A 48 -12.18 -2.43 -1.86
C LEU A 48 -13.32 -1.88 -2.73
N PRO A 49 -14.59 -2.17 -2.41
CA PRO A 49 -15.71 -1.75 -3.25
C PRO A 49 -16.00 -0.24 -3.18
N LYS A 50 -15.41 0.48 -2.22
CA LYS A 50 -15.58 1.93 -2.10
C LYS A 50 -14.51 2.65 -2.92
N LYS A 51 -14.96 3.29 -4.01
CA LYS A 51 -14.17 4.31 -4.72
C LYS A 51 -13.90 5.47 -3.77
N THR A 52 -12.63 5.72 -3.49
CA THR A 52 -12.19 7.03 -3.03
C THR A 52 -11.18 7.53 -4.07
N GLU A 53 -11.34 8.75 -4.58
CA GLU A 53 -10.37 9.39 -5.50
C GLU A 53 -8.96 9.49 -4.85
N ALA A 54 -8.92 9.44 -3.52
CA ALA A 54 -7.76 9.35 -2.66
C ALA A 54 -7.85 8.06 -1.81
N GLY A 55 -6.88 7.16 -1.88
CA GLY A 55 -6.97 5.87 -1.18
C GLY A 55 -6.14 4.77 -1.84
N ASN A 56 -6.37 3.52 -1.45
CA ASN A 56 -5.66 2.34 -1.99
C ASN A 56 -6.14 1.94 -3.40
N PRO A 57 -5.36 1.11 -4.11
CA PRO A 57 -5.83 0.42 -5.31
C PRO A 57 -7.04 -0.48 -5.05
N ASP A 58 -7.82 -0.78 -6.08
CA ASP A 58 -9.05 -1.58 -5.97
C ASP A 58 -8.85 -2.98 -5.38
N PHE A 59 -7.71 -3.61 -5.65
CA PHE A 59 -7.39 -4.96 -5.17
C PHE A 59 -6.02 -5.04 -4.53
N ARG A 60 -5.93 -5.86 -3.47
CA ARG A 60 -4.67 -6.35 -2.89
C ARG A 60 -4.61 -7.87 -3.03
N ILE A 61 -3.48 -8.38 -3.50
CA ILE A 61 -3.17 -9.81 -3.58
C ILE A 61 -2.02 -10.10 -2.63
N TRP A 62 -2.25 -11.01 -1.68
CA TRP A 62 -1.34 -11.24 -0.55
C TRP A 62 -1.49 -12.66 0.01
N ASP A 63 -0.63 -13.06 0.94
CA ASP A 63 -0.61 -14.41 1.52
C ASP A 63 -1.53 -14.60 2.75
N GLY A 64 -2.31 -13.59 3.10
CA GLY A 64 -3.19 -13.60 4.29
C GLY A 64 -2.44 -13.41 5.61
N LYS A 65 -1.12 -13.28 5.57
CA LYS A 65 -0.26 -13.06 6.74
C LYS A 65 0.41 -11.70 6.61
N GLN A 66 1.37 -11.59 5.70
CA GLN A 66 2.25 -10.45 5.59
C GLN A 66 2.74 -10.21 4.16
N HIS A 67 3.02 -11.27 3.41
CA HIS A 67 3.63 -11.09 2.11
C HIS A 67 2.61 -10.58 1.09
N ILE A 68 2.93 -9.46 0.45
CA ILE A 68 2.09 -8.84 -0.57
C ILE A 68 2.68 -9.15 -1.94
N VAL A 69 1.87 -9.83 -2.75
CA VAL A 69 2.21 -10.13 -4.14
C VAL A 69 2.12 -8.86 -4.97
N GLY A 70 1.04 -8.08 -4.79
CA GLY A 70 0.88 -6.81 -5.48
C GLY A 70 -0.56 -6.31 -5.47
N TYR A 71 -0.79 -5.28 -6.26
CA TYR A 71 -2.07 -4.55 -6.29
C TYR A 71 -2.62 -4.50 -7.71
N ILE A 72 -3.93 -4.28 -7.82
CA ILE A 72 -4.59 -4.08 -9.10
C ILE A 72 -5.48 -2.85 -8.98
N GLU A 73 -5.34 -1.95 -9.94
CA GLU A 73 -6.26 -0.87 -10.20
C GLU A 73 -7.10 -1.23 -11.42
N ALA A 74 -8.43 -1.27 -11.26
CA ALA A 74 -9.37 -1.58 -12.31
C ALA A 74 -10.12 -0.31 -12.73
N LYS A 75 -10.23 -0.09 -14.04
CA LYS A 75 -11.07 0.96 -14.61
C LYS A 75 -12.24 0.33 -15.35
N SER A 76 -13.30 1.14 -15.55
CA SER A 76 -14.47 0.72 -16.31
C SER A 76 -14.07 0.01 -17.62
N PRO A 77 -14.69 -1.13 -17.95
CA PRO A 77 -14.41 -1.83 -19.21
C PRO A 77 -14.74 -1.03 -20.46
N GLU A 78 -15.46 0.09 -20.34
CA GLU A 78 -15.76 1.03 -21.43
C GLU A 78 -14.61 2.01 -21.72
N VAL A 79 -13.59 2.07 -20.85
CA VAL A 79 -12.40 2.88 -21.09
C VAL A 79 -11.57 2.22 -22.18
N ASP A 80 -11.69 2.72 -23.40
CA ASP A 80 -10.99 2.19 -24.57
C ASP A 80 -9.48 2.50 -24.56
N ASN A 81 -9.05 3.56 -23.86
CA ASN A 81 -7.66 3.98 -23.78
C ASN A 81 -7.17 4.14 -22.34
N LEU A 82 -6.25 3.27 -21.93
CA LEU A 82 -5.60 3.35 -20.62
C LEU A 82 -4.41 4.33 -20.57
N ASP A 83 -3.97 4.88 -21.71
CA ASP A 83 -2.84 5.83 -21.74
C ASP A 83 -3.18 7.10 -20.94
N SER A 84 -4.37 7.68 -21.13
CA SER A 84 -4.79 8.86 -20.35
C SER A 84 -4.96 8.57 -18.85
N ILE A 85 -5.21 7.31 -18.49
CA ILE A 85 -5.27 6.88 -17.08
C ILE A 85 -3.86 6.74 -16.51
N GLU A 86 -2.88 6.35 -17.34
CA GLU A 86 -1.49 6.18 -16.93
C GLU A 86 -0.85 7.45 -16.37
N ASP A 87 -1.26 8.58 -16.95
CA ASP A 87 -0.81 9.93 -16.61
C ASP A 87 -1.70 10.62 -15.55
N SER A 88 -2.71 9.93 -15.01
CA SER A 88 -3.53 10.49 -13.93
C SER A 88 -2.73 10.59 -12.63
N GLU A 89 -2.97 11.66 -11.85
CA GLU A 89 -2.31 11.87 -10.56
C GLU A 89 -2.47 10.67 -9.62
N GLN A 90 -3.65 10.04 -9.64
CA GLN A 90 -3.93 8.83 -8.88
C GLN A 90 -2.99 7.68 -9.27
N LEU A 91 -2.86 7.37 -10.56
CA LEU A 91 -2.04 6.25 -10.98
C LEU A 91 -0.54 6.55 -10.85
N GLU A 92 -0.10 7.79 -11.09
CA GLU A 92 1.28 8.18 -10.80
C GLU A 92 1.64 7.93 -9.34
N ARG A 93 0.75 8.31 -8.41
CA ARG A 93 0.94 8.05 -6.98
C ARG A 93 1.01 6.56 -6.67
N TYR A 94 0.12 5.75 -7.25
CA TYR A 94 0.14 4.30 -7.05
C TYR A 94 1.42 3.66 -7.60
N ARG A 95 1.85 4.06 -8.80
CA ARG A 95 3.09 3.58 -9.43
C ARG A 95 4.34 3.94 -8.61
N ARG A 96 4.34 5.07 -7.91
CA ARG A 96 5.43 5.49 -7.02
C ARG A 96 5.40 4.78 -5.67
N THR A 97 4.23 4.38 -5.19
CA THR A 97 4.05 3.82 -3.84
C THR A 97 4.11 2.29 -3.83
N PHE A 98 3.45 1.64 -4.79
CA PHE A 98 3.29 0.19 -4.83
C PHE A 98 4.26 -0.43 -5.83
N PRO A 99 5.14 -1.34 -5.39
CA PRO A 99 6.24 -1.82 -6.20
C PRO A 99 5.83 -2.84 -7.27
N ASN A 100 4.63 -3.42 -7.16
CA ASN A 100 4.09 -4.37 -8.13
C ASN A 100 2.59 -4.11 -8.32
N LEU A 101 2.24 -3.46 -9.43
CA LEU A 101 0.90 -2.93 -9.71
C LEU A 101 0.43 -3.36 -11.10
N ILE A 102 -0.81 -3.80 -11.20
CA ILE A 102 -1.50 -3.98 -12.48
C ILE A 102 -2.52 -2.87 -12.68
N LEU A 103 -2.53 -2.24 -13.86
CA LEU A 103 -3.66 -1.45 -14.34
C LEU A 103 -4.46 -2.27 -15.36
N THR A 104 -5.79 -2.29 -15.24
CA THR A 104 -6.64 -2.98 -16.21
C THR A 104 -7.98 -2.30 -16.46
N ASN A 105 -8.51 -2.45 -17.66
CA ASN A 105 -9.91 -2.21 -18.01
C ASN A 105 -10.65 -3.54 -18.28
N PHE A 106 -10.22 -4.64 -17.65
CA PHE A 106 -10.73 -6.00 -17.84
C PHE A 106 -10.40 -6.64 -19.20
N PHE A 107 -9.74 -5.92 -20.12
CA PHE A 107 -9.32 -6.44 -21.43
C PHE A 107 -7.84 -6.24 -21.69
N GLU A 108 -7.31 -5.09 -21.30
CA GLU A 108 -5.89 -4.76 -21.32
C GLU A 108 -5.33 -4.85 -19.90
N PHE A 109 -4.15 -5.41 -19.75
CA PHE A 109 -3.43 -5.54 -18.49
C PHE A 109 -2.03 -4.95 -18.66
N ARG A 110 -1.69 -3.96 -17.84
CA ARG A 110 -0.36 -3.33 -17.79
C ARG A 110 0.27 -3.65 -16.45
N LEU A 111 1.44 -4.30 -16.46
CA LEU A 111 2.20 -4.63 -15.26
C LEU A 111 3.30 -3.59 -15.06
N TYR A 112 3.26 -2.90 -13.91
CA TYR A 112 4.30 -1.98 -13.48
C TYR A 112 5.12 -2.58 -12.35
N ARG A 113 6.43 -2.29 -12.37
CA ARG A 113 7.36 -2.61 -11.29
C ARG A 113 8.14 -1.38 -10.91
N ASN A 114 8.04 -0.97 -9.64
CA ASN A 114 8.68 0.26 -9.13
C ASN A 114 8.42 1.46 -10.07
N GLY A 115 7.17 1.61 -10.50
CA GLY A 115 6.72 2.67 -11.41
C GLY A 115 7.04 2.50 -12.90
N THR A 116 7.86 1.50 -13.28
CA THR A 116 8.24 1.23 -14.67
C THR A 116 7.31 0.19 -15.30
N LEU A 117 6.82 0.44 -16.53
CA LEU A 117 6.03 -0.54 -17.28
C LEU A 117 6.92 -1.71 -17.73
N ILE A 118 6.57 -2.92 -17.29
CA ILE A 118 7.33 -4.16 -17.56
C ILE A 118 6.67 -5.01 -18.64
N ASP A 119 5.33 -5.03 -18.67
CA ASP A 119 4.58 -5.84 -19.62
C ASP A 119 3.19 -5.25 -19.89
N LYS A 120 2.65 -5.51 -21.08
CA LYS A 120 1.32 -5.06 -21.49
C LYS A 120 0.69 -6.08 -22.44
N VAL A 121 -0.51 -6.55 -22.10
CA VAL A 121 -1.24 -7.54 -22.89
C VAL A 121 -2.70 -7.16 -23.05
N LEU A 122 -3.20 -7.22 -24.29
CA LEU A 122 -4.62 -7.12 -24.63
C LEU A 122 -5.16 -8.54 -24.88
N ILE A 123 -6.06 -9.02 -24.03
CA ILE A 123 -6.59 -10.40 -24.06
C ILE A 123 -7.92 -10.55 -24.82
N GLY A 124 -8.53 -9.44 -25.21
CA GLY A 124 -9.74 -9.37 -26.01
C GLY A 124 -10.03 -7.91 -26.35
N ARG A 125 -10.77 -7.64 -27.43
CA ARG A 125 -11.03 -6.26 -27.87
C ARG A 125 -12.32 -5.71 -27.24
N PRO A 126 -12.27 -4.59 -26.49
CA PRO A 126 -13.45 -4.04 -25.80
C PRO A 126 -14.64 -3.77 -26.74
N PHE A 127 -14.39 -3.29 -27.96
CA PHE A 127 -15.46 -2.98 -28.91
C PHE A 127 -16.34 -4.18 -29.28
N ILE A 128 -15.85 -5.41 -29.15
CA ILE A 128 -16.65 -6.61 -29.48
C ILE A 128 -17.76 -6.79 -28.44
N VAL A 129 -17.46 -6.52 -27.16
CA VAL A 129 -18.47 -6.52 -26.09
C VAL A 129 -19.41 -5.33 -26.25
N HIS A 130 -18.86 -4.13 -26.42
CA HIS A 130 -19.65 -2.91 -26.29
C HIS A 130 -20.42 -2.52 -27.56
N LYS A 131 -19.86 -2.79 -28.75
CA LYS A 131 -20.46 -2.43 -30.04
C LYS A 131 -21.09 -3.63 -30.75
N LEU A 132 -20.37 -4.77 -30.81
CA LEU A 132 -20.88 -5.97 -31.49
C LEU A 132 -21.77 -6.85 -30.60
N LYS A 133 -21.85 -6.55 -29.30
CA LYS A 133 -22.70 -7.25 -28.32
C LYS A 133 -22.52 -8.77 -28.35
N THR A 134 -21.28 -9.24 -28.45
CA THR A 134 -20.92 -10.66 -28.38
C THR A 134 -19.68 -10.91 -27.54
N VAL A 135 -19.38 -12.18 -27.24
CA VAL A 135 -18.19 -12.58 -26.47
C VAL A 135 -16.94 -12.39 -27.33
N PRO A 136 -15.93 -11.63 -26.86
CA PRO A 136 -14.69 -11.45 -27.60
C PRO A 136 -13.89 -12.76 -27.65
N PRO A 137 -13.25 -13.07 -28.79
CA PRO A 137 -12.30 -14.16 -28.85
C PRO A 137 -11.10 -13.86 -27.94
N VAL A 138 -10.53 -14.90 -27.35
CA VAL A 138 -9.31 -14.78 -26.55
C VAL A 138 -8.14 -14.44 -27.46
N GLU A 139 -7.44 -13.35 -27.16
CA GLU A 139 -6.19 -12.94 -27.78
C GLU A 139 -5.01 -13.13 -26.81
N LYS A 140 -3.80 -13.33 -27.33
CA LYS A 140 -2.52 -13.29 -26.59
C LYS A 140 -2.49 -14.09 -25.27
N LYS A 141 -3.16 -15.25 -25.22
CA LYS A 141 -3.23 -16.11 -24.01
C LYS A 141 -1.86 -16.41 -23.41
N ALA A 142 -0.87 -16.75 -24.24
CA ALA A 142 0.47 -17.10 -23.76
C ALA A 142 1.17 -15.90 -23.09
N ASP A 143 1.05 -14.70 -23.67
CA ASP A 143 1.63 -13.49 -23.13
C ASP A 143 0.96 -13.09 -21.81
N PHE A 144 -0.37 -13.23 -21.73
CA PHE A 144 -1.10 -12.99 -20.48
C PHE A 144 -0.64 -13.91 -19.34
N LEU A 145 -0.43 -15.19 -19.63
CA LEU A 145 0.08 -16.13 -18.62
C LEU A 145 1.49 -15.76 -18.15
N LYS A 146 2.36 -15.27 -19.04
CA LYS A 146 3.69 -14.75 -18.67
C LYS A 146 3.60 -13.48 -17.82
N LEU A 147 2.67 -12.58 -18.13
CA LEU A 147 2.42 -11.38 -17.33
C LEU A 147 1.99 -11.77 -15.91
N LEU A 148 1.05 -12.71 -15.78
CA LEU A 148 0.63 -13.22 -14.46
C LEU A 148 1.78 -13.93 -13.74
N GLU A 149 2.60 -14.71 -14.44
CA GLU A 149 3.76 -15.37 -13.84
C GLU A 149 4.74 -14.33 -13.25
N ARG A 150 5.02 -13.27 -14.00
CA ARG A 150 5.85 -12.14 -13.55
C ARG A 150 5.24 -11.41 -12.37
N PHE A 151 3.91 -11.25 -12.33
CA PHE A 151 3.21 -10.62 -11.22
C PHE A 151 3.25 -11.49 -9.95
N PHE A 152 2.91 -12.76 -10.06
CA PHE A 152 2.85 -13.70 -8.93
C PHE A 152 4.22 -14.15 -8.43
N SER A 153 5.29 -14.03 -9.22
CA SER A 153 6.67 -14.30 -8.78
C SER A 153 7.31 -13.11 -8.07
N PHE A 154 6.64 -11.97 -7.98
CA PHE A 154 7.18 -10.81 -7.28
C PHE A 154 7.27 -11.05 -5.78
N SER A 155 8.39 -10.62 -5.20
CA SER A 155 8.57 -10.44 -3.77
C SER A 155 9.40 -9.19 -3.55
N LEU A 156 9.17 -8.48 -2.44
CA LEU A 156 10.04 -7.37 -2.06
C LEU A 156 11.49 -7.87 -1.95
N PRO A 157 12.46 -7.21 -2.62
CA PRO A 157 13.85 -7.55 -2.42
C PRO A 157 14.23 -7.26 -0.97
N ARG A 158 15.13 -8.08 -0.40
CA ARG A 158 15.68 -7.78 0.93
C ARG A 158 16.36 -6.42 0.89
N VAL A 159 16.04 -5.59 1.87
CA VAL A 159 16.67 -4.28 2.05
C VAL A 159 17.80 -4.43 3.04
N TYR A 160 18.99 -3.98 2.65
CA TYR A 160 20.21 -4.15 3.45
C TYR A 160 20.78 -2.83 3.97
N ASP A 161 20.43 -1.72 3.33
CA ASP A 161 20.92 -0.39 3.64
C ASP A 161 19.79 0.53 4.14
N ALA A 162 20.20 1.50 4.94
CA ALA A 162 19.29 2.42 5.62
C ALA A 162 18.64 3.43 4.68
N GLU A 163 19.34 3.86 3.62
CA GLU A 163 18.85 4.84 2.66
C GLU A 163 17.67 4.27 1.87
N THR A 164 17.82 3.06 1.31
CA THR A 164 16.75 2.35 0.62
C THR A 164 15.57 2.10 1.55
N LEU A 165 15.82 1.69 2.80
CA LEU A 165 14.75 1.53 3.80
C LEU A 165 14.02 2.87 4.04
N ALA A 166 14.76 3.96 4.25
CA ALA A 166 14.20 5.28 4.51
C ALA A 166 13.31 5.76 3.34
N ILE A 167 13.77 5.59 2.10
CA ILE A 167 13.01 5.92 0.88
C ILE A 167 11.70 5.11 0.81
N GLU A 168 11.77 3.79 1.00
CA GLU A 168 10.60 2.92 0.91
C GLU A 168 9.57 3.17 2.02
N LEU A 169 10.05 3.44 3.24
CA LEU A 169 9.18 3.85 4.35
C LEU A 169 8.58 5.24 4.11
N ALA A 170 9.36 6.20 3.59
CA ALA A 170 8.90 7.56 3.32
C ALA A 170 7.74 7.58 2.33
N LYS A 171 7.84 6.82 1.22
CA LYS A 171 6.74 6.69 0.23
C LYS A 171 5.43 6.25 0.88
N ARG A 172 5.46 5.15 1.65
CA ARG A 172 4.28 4.59 2.32
C ARG A 172 3.76 5.45 3.45
N THR A 173 4.65 6.14 4.16
CA THR A 173 4.25 7.07 5.24
C THR A 173 3.56 8.30 4.66
N ARG A 174 4.05 8.84 3.53
CA ARG A 174 3.37 9.97 2.85
C ARG A 174 1.99 9.55 2.39
N PHE A 175 1.88 8.35 1.82
CA PHE A 175 0.60 7.78 1.43
C PHE A 175 -0.36 7.61 2.62
N LEU A 176 0.11 7.06 3.75
CA LEU A 176 -0.67 6.97 5.00
C LEU A 176 -1.15 8.35 5.45
N LYS A 177 -0.29 9.36 5.40
CA LYS A 177 -0.62 10.74 5.81
C LYS A 177 -1.65 11.38 4.89
N ASP A 178 -1.33 11.48 3.61
CA ASP A 178 -2.05 12.30 2.62
C ASP A 178 -3.36 11.62 2.18
N GLU A 179 -3.32 10.31 1.93
CA GLU A 179 -4.43 9.59 1.31
C GLU A 179 -5.36 8.93 2.34
N ILE A 180 -4.83 8.53 3.50
CA ILE A 180 -5.61 7.79 4.49
C ILE A 180 -6.00 8.66 5.68
N VAL A 181 -5.02 9.13 6.46
CA VAL A 181 -5.27 9.82 7.73
C VAL A 181 -5.95 11.18 7.49
N THR A 182 -5.46 11.95 6.52
CA THR A 182 -6.04 13.26 6.17
C THR A 182 -7.48 13.13 5.68
N GLN A 183 -7.76 12.16 4.80
CA GLN A 183 -9.12 11.93 4.31
C GLN A 183 -10.04 11.42 5.41
N LYS A 184 -9.54 10.51 6.26
CA LYS A 184 -10.33 9.98 7.39
C LYS A 184 -10.68 11.06 8.39
N LEU A 185 -9.78 12.01 8.68
CA LEU A 185 -10.09 13.17 9.51
C LEU A 185 -11.20 14.03 8.93
N LYS A 186 -11.17 14.30 7.61
CA LYS A 186 -12.22 15.06 6.91
C LYS A 186 -13.57 14.35 6.97
N GLU A 187 -13.57 13.03 6.73
CA GLU A 187 -14.78 12.21 6.83
C GLU A 187 -15.37 12.24 8.25
N GLU A 188 -14.55 11.95 9.27
CA GLU A 188 -14.99 11.85 10.66
C GLU A 188 -15.44 13.20 11.23
N GLU A 189 -14.88 14.31 10.76
CA GLU A 189 -15.34 15.66 11.09
C GLU A 189 -16.78 15.90 10.64
N SER A 190 -17.14 15.47 9.44
CA SER A 190 -18.52 15.62 8.93
C SER A 190 -19.55 14.82 9.75
N ILE A 191 -19.10 13.74 10.42
CA ILE A 191 -19.93 12.83 11.23
C ILE A 191 -19.88 13.23 12.72
N GLY A 192 -18.88 14.02 13.14
CA GLY A 192 -18.68 14.48 14.51
C GLY A 192 -18.09 13.44 15.46
N LYS A 193 -17.65 12.27 14.95
CA LYS A 193 -17.05 11.21 15.76
C LYS A 193 -16.21 10.27 14.90
N GLY A 194 -15.07 9.86 15.45
CA GLY A 194 -14.27 8.75 14.91
C GLY A 194 -12.94 8.57 15.64
N PHE A 195 -12.24 7.48 15.33
CA PHE A 195 -11.05 7.09 16.09
C PHE A 195 -9.88 8.04 15.82
N ILE A 196 -9.71 8.47 14.57
CA ILE A 196 -8.60 9.36 14.19
C ILE A 196 -8.84 10.76 14.74
N SER A 197 -10.07 11.24 14.71
CA SER A 197 -10.49 12.48 15.39
C SER A 197 -10.29 12.39 16.92
N GLY A 198 -10.55 11.23 17.52
CA GLY A 198 -10.27 10.99 18.94
C GLY A 198 -8.78 11.08 19.29
N PHE A 199 -7.91 10.49 18.46
CA PHE A 199 -6.47 10.66 18.60
C PHE A 199 -6.04 12.11 18.39
N TYR A 200 -6.60 12.82 17.41
CA TYR A 200 -6.32 14.24 17.18
C TYR A 200 -6.59 15.06 18.44
N GLU A 201 -7.77 14.93 19.03
CA GLU A 201 -8.14 15.66 20.25
C GLU A 201 -7.24 15.27 21.44
N ALA A 202 -6.88 14.00 21.58
CA ALA A 202 -5.96 13.56 22.62
C ALA A 202 -4.55 14.16 22.46
N PHE A 203 -4.00 14.15 21.24
CA PHE A 203 -2.69 14.74 20.94
C PHE A 203 -2.70 16.24 21.18
N ARG A 204 -3.76 16.93 20.71
CA ARG A 204 -3.91 18.38 20.90
C ARG A 204 -4.04 18.76 22.38
N LYS A 205 -4.78 17.98 23.17
CA LYS A 205 -5.01 18.26 24.59
C LYS A 205 -3.80 17.94 25.48
N TYR A 206 -3.12 16.82 25.22
CA TYR A 206 -2.11 16.30 26.15
C TYR A 206 -0.66 16.49 25.68
N LEU A 207 -0.42 16.73 24.39
CA LEU A 207 0.94 16.88 23.85
C LEU A 207 1.22 18.28 23.31
N ILE A 208 0.39 18.75 22.36
CA ILE A 208 0.69 19.97 21.59
C ILE A 208 -0.56 20.85 21.52
N SER A 209 -0.61 21.85 22.40
CA SER A 209 -1.66 22.88 22.33
C SER A 209 -1.56 23.64 21.01
N GLY A 210 -2.69 23.76 20.30
CA GLY A 210 -2.74 24.45 19.00
C GLY A 210 -2.41 23.58 17.77
N LEU A 211 -2.17 22.27 17.95
CA LEU A 211 -1.90 21.34 16.84
C LEU A 211 -2.98 21.42 15.75
N SER A 212 -2.58 21.71 14.51
CA SER A 212 -3.46 21.66 13.35
C SER A 212 -3.77 20.22 12.94
N LYS A 213 -4.81 20.01 12.13
CA LYS A 213 -5.12 18.68 11.59
C LYS A 213 -4.07 18.20 10.60
N GLU A 214 -3.49 19.08 9.77
CA GLU A 214 -2.40 18.69 8.87
C GLU A 214 -1.15 18.28 9.68
N GLU A 215 -0.82 19.05 10.71
CA GLU A 215 0.29 18.73 11.61
C GLU A 215 0.05 17.42 12.36
N PHE A 216 -1.18 17.17 12.80
CA PHE A 216 -1.55 15.90 13.41
C PHE A 216 -1.46 14.73 12.44
N ALA A 217 -1.99 14.85 11.22
CA ALA A 217 -1.90 13.77 10.22
C ALA A 217 -0.44 13.40 9.94
N ASN A 218 0.43 14.42 9.84
CA ASN A 218 1.86 14.24 9.70
C ASN A 218 2.48 13.53 10.91
N LEU A 219 2.21 14.04 12.11
CA LEU A 219 2.74 13.50 13.36
C LEU A 219 2.29 12.05 13.61
N TYR A 220 1.00 11.77 13.38
CA TYR A 220 0.42 10.44 13.54
C TYR A 220 1.10 9.44 12.60
N SER A 221 1.21 9.78 11.32
CA SER A 221 1.80 8.89 10.30
C SER A 221 3.28 8.62 10.58
N GLN A 222 4.05 9.65 10.95
CA GLN A 222 5.43 9.49 11.41
C GLN A 222 5.52 8.58 12.65
N THR A 223 4.62 8.78 13.61
CA THR A 223 4.58 8.00 14.86
C THR A 223 4.33 6.52 14.59
N VAL A 224 3.41 6.21 13.68
CA VAL A 224 3.13 4.84 13.25
C VAL A 224 4.36 4.21 12.60
N THR A 225 4.95 4.85 11.59
CA THR A 225 6.13 4.29 10.89
C THR A 225 7.33 4.14 11.81
N TYR A 226 7.67 5.18 12.57
CA TYR A 226 8.81 5.14 13.48
C TYR A 226 8.61 4.12 14.60
N GLY A 227 7.41 4.04 15.18
CA GLY A 227 7.12 3.05 16.21
C GLY A 227 7.12 1.61 15.66
N LEU A 228 6.71 1.39 14.41
CA LEU A 228 6.84 0.09 13.75
C LEU A 228 8.31 -0.28 13.54
N PHE A 229 9.14 0.67 13.08
CA PHE A 229 10.58 0.45 12.98
C PHE A 229 11.17 0.11 14.36
N ALA A 230 10.89 0.90 15.39
CA ALA A 230 11.36 0.63 16.74
C ALA A 230 10.90 -0.74 17.26
N ALA A 231 9.65 -1.12 17.02
CA ALA A 231 9.15 -2.46 17.36
C ALA A 231 9.89 -3.57 16.59
N ARG A 232 10.16 -3.36 15.29
CA ARG A 232 10.92 -4.30 14.47
C ARG A 232 12.34 -4.53 14.99
N THR A 233 13.00 -3.48 15.49
CA THR A 233 14.36 -3.59 16.06
C THR A 233 14.42 -4.47 17.31
N ARG A 234 13.28 -4.64 18.00
CA ARG A 234 13.14 -5.43 19.23
C ARG A 234 12.56 -6.82 18.97
N SER A 235 12.00 -7.06 17.78
CA SER A 235 11.52 -8.37 17.38
C SER A 235 12.68 -9.30 17.01
N GLU A 236 12.69 -10.50 17.58
CA GLU A 236 13.71 -11.52 17.30
C GLU A 236 13.46 -12.27 15.99
N ASN A 237 12.20 -12.43 15.59
CA ASN A 237 11.76 -13.26 14.45
C ASN A 237 11.13 -12.40 13.35
N GLY A 238 10.20 -12.97 12.58
CA GLY A 238 9.33 -12.23 11.66
C GLY A 238 8.64 -11.04 12.34
N PHE A 239 8.06 -10.16 11.53
CA PHE A 239 7.53 -8.91 12.06
C PHE A 239 6.28 -8.54 11.30
N ASN A 240 5.17 -8.25 11.95
CA ASN A 240 4.00 -7.68 11.30
C ASN A 240 3.38 -6.62 12.22
N ARG A 241 2.42 -5.88 11.70
CA ARG A 241 1.71 -4.83 12.45
C ARG A 241 1.18 -5.32 13.80
N LYS A 242 0.61 -6.54 13.87
CA LYS A 242 0.03 -7.08 15.11
C LYS A 242 1.08 -7.31 16.20
N LEU A 243 2.30 -7.69 15.82
CA LEU A 243 3.43 -7.87 16.75
C LEU A 243 3.97 -6.53 17.28
N ALA A 244 3.64 -5.40 16.66
CA ALA A 244 4.22 -4.12 17.03
C ALA A 244 3.85 -3.68 18.45
N TYR A 245 2.60 -3.91 18.86
CA TYR A 245 2.12 -3.55 20.20
C TYR A 245 2.93 -4.19 21.34
N ASP A 246 3.33 -5.45 21.18
CA ASP A 246 4.09 -6.18 22.20
C ASP A 246 5.58 -5.76 22.23
N ASN A 247 6.07 -5.17 21.14
CA ASN A 247 7.48 -4.82 20.97
C ASN A 247 7.80 -3.33 21.19
N ILE A 248 6.80 -2.46 21.37
CA ILE A 248 7.04 -1.04 21.72
C ILE A 248 7.31 -0.85 23.22
N PRO A 249 8.14 0.13 23.62
CA PRO A 249 8.38 0.41 25.04
C PRO A 249 7.09 0.86 25.75
N HIS A 250 6.86 0.34 26.95
CA HIS A 250 5.65 0.60 27.75
C HIS A 250 5.59 1.98 28.42
N THR A 251 6.55 2.86 28.14
CA THR A 251 6.79 4.11 28.89
C THR A 251 5.89 5.28 28.47
N ILE A 252 5.23 5.23 27.31
CA ILE A 252 4.41 6.34 26.79
C ILE A 252 2.97 5.87 26.52
N GLY A 253 2.03 6.28 27.38
CA GLY A 253 0.63 5.84 27.33
C GLY A 253 -0.09 6.12 26.00
N LEU A 254 0.03 7.35 25.47
CA LEU A 254 -0.63 7.71 24.21
C LEU A 254 -0.08 6.95 23.00
N LEU A 255 1.24 6.72 22.96
CA LEU A 255 1.88 5.90 21.93
C LEU A 255 1.36 4.46 22.01
N ARG A 256 1.22 3.94 23.23
CA ARG A 256 0.67 2.60 23.45
C ARG A 256 -0.78 2.49 22.97
N ASP A 257 -1.60 3.52 23.15
CA ASP A 257 -2.98 3.52 22.65
C ASP A 257 -3.04 3.54 21.12
N VAL A 258 -2.16 4.33 20.46
CA VAL A 258 -2.01 4.29 19.00
C VAL A 258 -1.63 2.88 18.54
N PHE A 259 -0.61 2.28 19.15
CA PHE A 259 -0.14 0.93 18.78
C PHE A 259 -1.16 -0.16 19.10
N LYS A 260 -1.93 -0.02 20.19
CA LYS A 260 -3.05 -0.90 20.50
C LYS A 260 -4.11 -0.82 19.42
N PHE A 261 -4.48 0.39 19.00
CA PHE A 261 -5.45 0.60 17.93
C PHE A 261 -4.95 0.00 16.62
N ILE A 262 -3.75 0.36 16.17
CA ILE A 262 -3.24 -0.14 14.88
C ILE A 262 -2.91 -1.63 14.90
N SER A 263 -2.68 -2.28 16.05
CA SER A 263 -2.30 -3.70 16.10
C SER A 263 -3.48 -4.62 16.39
N LEU A 264 -4.39 -4.20 17.27
CA LEU A 264 -5.46 -5.03 17.84
C LEU A 264 -6.86 -4.45 17.61
N GLY A 265 -6.96 -3.21 17.15
CA GLY A 265 -8.22 -2.55 16.85
C GLY A 265 -8.83 -2.99 15.52
N ASP A 266 -10.06 -2.55 15.31
CA ASP A 266 -10.77 -2.67 14.04
C ASP A 266 -10.44 -1.43 13.18
N LEU A 267 -9.45 -1.56 12.31
CA LEU A 267 -8.99 -0.45 11.48
C LEU A 267 -9.92 -0.31 10.26
N PRO A 268 -10.11 0.93 9.76
CA PRO A 268 -10.55 1.10 8.38
C PRO A 268 -9.63 0.30 7.45
N GLN A 269 -10.22 -0.54 6.60
CA GLN A 269 -9.48 -1.47 5.73
C GLN A 269 -8.38 -0.78 4.91
N GLN A 270 -8.61 0.47 4.48
CA GLN A 270 -7.61 1.22 3.75
C GLN A 270 -6.35 1.53 4.60
N MET A 271 -6.55 1.85 5.88
CA MET A 271 -5.47 2.10 6.83
C MET A 271 -4.73 0.82 7.17
N GLU A 272 -5.45 -0.28 7.37
CA GLU A 272 -4.84 -1.59 7.60
C GLU A 272 -3.84 -1.95 6.50
N TRP A 273 -4.20 -1.77 5.24
CA TRP A 273 -3.35 -2.13 4.11
C TRP A 273 -2.03 -1.38 4.12
N VAL A 274 -2.05 -0.04 4.23
CA VAL A 274 -0.83 0.76 4.17
C VAL A 274 0.10 0.46 5.35
N ILE A 275 -0.46 0.18 6.54
CA ILE A 275 0.33 -0.17 7.72
C ILE A 275 0.90 -1.60 7.60
N ASP A 276 0.16 -2.53 6.99
CA ASP A 276 0.69 -3.86 6.66
C ASP A 276 1.85 -3.74 5.64
N ASP A 277 1.75 -2.88 4.63
CA ASP A 277 2.83 -2.63 3.65
C ASP A 277 4.10 -2.10 4.32
N ILE A 278 3.96 -1.12 5.23
CA ILE A 278 5.07 -0.59 6.04
C ILE A 278 5.72 -1.74 6.83
N SER A 279 4.89 -2.61 7.41
CA SER A 279 5.36 -3.75 8.20
C SER A 279 6.07 -4.81 7.34
N GLU A 280 5.62 -5.04 6.10
CA GLU A 280 6.28 -5.95 5.15
C GLU A 280 7.68 -5.47 4.77
N VAL A 281 7.83 -4.18 4.43
CA VAL A 281 9.14 -3.57 4.17
C VAL A 281 10.08 -3.80 5.36
N LEU A 282 9.60 -3.55 6.58
CA LEU A 282 10.38 -3.76 7.80
C LEU A 282 10.74 -5.23 8.06
N ALA A 283 9.88 -6.17 7.68
CA ALA A 283 10.14 -7.60 7.88
C ALA A 283 11.17 -8.16 6.92
N VAL A 284 11.20 -7.70 5.67
CA VAL A 284 12.22 -8.12 4.68
C VAL A 284 13.55 -7.38 4.84
N THR A 285 13.62 -6.43 5.77
CA THR A 285 14.82 -5.63 6.04
C THR A 285 15.73 -6.29 7.07
N ASP A 286 17.04 -6.28 6.80
CA ASP A 286 18.06 -6.64 7.79
C ASP A 286 18.33 -5.45 8.75
N VAL A 287 17.37 -5.22 9.64
CA VAL A 287 17.43 -4.12 10.60
C VAL A 287 18.61 -4.27 11.56
N LYS A 288 19.08 -5.49 11.84
CA LYS A 288 20.27 -5.71 12.68
C LYS A 288 21.52 -5.19 11.98
N ASN A 289 21.69 -5.48 10.70
CA ASN A 289 22.81 -4.95 9.92
C ASN A 289 22.77 -3.42 9.84
N ILE A 290 21.60 -2.84 9.56
CA ILE A 290 21.42 -1.37 9.52
C ILE A 290 21.81 -0.73 10.86
N LEU A 291 21.31 -1.25 11.98
CA LEU A 291 21.65 -0.73 13.31
C LEU A 291 23.14 -0.93 13.63
N HIS A 292 23.73 -2.06 13.21
CA HIS A 292 25.15 -2.34 13.41
C HIS A 292 26.04 -1.35 12.66
N GLN A 293 25.72 -1.07 11.38
CA GLN A 293 26.41 -0.06 10.57
C GLN A 293 26.34 1.30 11.25
N TYR A 294 25.16 1.75 11.67
CA TYR A 294 25.00 3.02 12.38
C TYR A 294 25.65 3.06 13.76
N PHE A 295 25.78 1.93 14.44
CA PHE A 295 26.53 1.86 15.71
C PHE A 295 28.03 2.04 15.47
N HIS A 296 28.57 1.50 14.39
CA HIS A 296 30.00 1.58 14.07
C HIS A 296 30.37 2.92 13.42
N GLU A 297 29.47 3.49 12.64
CA GLU A 297 29.55 4.87 12.13
C GLU A 297 29.20 5.90 13.21
N GLY A 298 28.49 5.47 14.25
CA GLY A 298 27.94 6.29 15.33
C GLY A 298 28.98 6.63 16.38
N LYS A 299 29.49 7.86 16.32
CA LYS A 299 30.23 8.54 17.39
C LYS A 299 29.34 8.82 18.65
N GLY A 300 28.63 7.82 19.18
CA GLY A 300 27.93 7.88 20.48
C GLY A 300 26.41 8.16 20.52
N LYS A 301 25.71 8.24 19.38
CA LYS A 301 24.22 8.35 19.32
C LYS A 301 23.55 6.98 19.15
N ASP A 302 22.32 6.84 19.66
CA ASP A 302 21.47 5.66 19.48
C ASP A 302 21.21 5.40 17.97
N PRO A 303 21.58 4.22 17.43
CA PRO A 303 21.36 3.85 16.03
C PRO A 303 19.91 3.99 15.56
N ILE A 304 18.93 3.82 16.47
CA ILE A 304 17.50 4.00 16.15
C ILE A 304 17.21 5.47 15.86
N VAL A 305 17.80 6.38 16.63
CA VAL A 305 17.67 7.83 16.41
C VAL A 305 18.31 8.20 15.08
N HIS A 306 19.51 7.69 14.77
CA HIS A 306 20.18 7.98 13.50
C HIS A 306 19.36 7.55 12.28
N PHE A 307 18.77 6.35 12.32
CA PHE A 307 17.84 5.93 11.27
C PHE A 307 16.64 6.86 11.17
N TYR A 308 16.06 7.31 12.30
CA TYR A 308 14.95 8.27 12.28
C TYR A 308 15.33 9.60 11.61
N GLU A 309 16.55 10.09 11.81
CA GLU A 309 17.04 11.30 11.12
C GLU A 309 17.11 11.08 9.60
N THR A 310 17.61 9.90 9.17
CA THR A 310 17.69 9.50 7.76
C THR A 310 16.29 9.37 7.13
N PHE A 311 15.37 8.70 7.84
CA PHE A 311 13.97 8.62 7.43
C PHE A 311 13.31 10.00 7.32
N LEU A 312 13.52 10.89 8.29
CA LEU A 312 12.96 12.25 8.25
C LEU A 312 13.52 13.06 7.08
N ALA A 313 14.79 12.86 6.71
CA ALA A 313 15.38 13.50 5.54
C ALA A 313 14.61 13.16 4.26
N GLU A 314 14.22 11.90 4.10
CA GLU A 314 13.46 11.43 2.93
C GLU A 314 11.97 11.78 3.05
N TYR A 315 11.40 11.68 4.23
CA TYR A 315 9.96 11.82 4.44
C TYR A 315 9.51 13.29 4.50
N ASP A 316 10.18 14.11 5.29
CA ASP A 316 9.82 15.52 5.57
C ASP A 316 11.08 16.36 5.88
N PRO A 317 11.85 16.77 4.84
CA PRO A 317 13.09 17.52 5.02
C PRO A 317 12.91 18.83 5.80
N GLN A 318 11.76 19.50 5.65
CA GLN A 318 11.48 20.76 6.36
C GLN A 318 11.32 20.54 7.86
N THR A 319 10.66 19.46 8.27
CA THR A 319 10.55 19.09 9.69
C THR A 319 11.92 18.69 10.26
N ARG A 320 12.79 18.06 9.48
CA ARG A 320 14.17 17.75 9.89
C ARG A 320 14.96 19.01 10.25
N GLU A 321 14.94 20.02 9.38
CA GLU A 321 15.63 21.30 9.60
C GLU A 321 15.07 22.05 10.83
N LYS A 322 13.74 22.11 10.96
CA LYS A 322 13.07 22.81 12.07
C LYS A 322 13.30 22.17 13.43
N ARG A 323 13.42 20.84 13.49
CA ARG A 323 13.70 20.11 14.74
C ARG A 323 15.18 20.17 15.16
N GLY A 324 16.02 20.89 14.42
CA GLY A 324 17.44 21.03 14.75
C GLY A 324 18.21 19.72 14.61
N VAL A 325 17.73 18.80 13.78
CA VAL A 325 18.36 17.51 13.51
C VAL A 325 19.48 17.72 12.49
N TYR A 326 20.48 18.52 12.89
CA TYR A 326 21.66 18.79 12.09
C TYR A 326 22.71 17.72 12.38
N TYR A 327 23.17 17.10 11.30
CA TYR A 327 24.48 16.49 11.27
C TYR A 327 25.50 17.63 11.35
N THR A 328 26.20 17.73 12.49
CA THR A 328 27.45 18.49 12.56
C THR A 328 28.58 17.47 12.46
N PRO A 329 29.27 17.35 11.30
CA PRO A 329 30.49 16.56 11.24
C PRO A 329 31.52 17.20 12.16
N GLU A 330 32.02 16.43 13.14
CA GLU A 330 33.34 16.68 13.73
C GLU A 330 34.44 16.07 12.88
#